data_AF-A0AB38XTT2-F1
#
_entry.id   AF-A0AB38XTT2-F1
#
_cell.length_a   1.000
_cell.length_b   1.000
_cell.length_c   1.000
_cell.angle_alpha   90.00
_cell.angle_beta   90.00
_cell.angle_gamma   90.00
#
_symmetry.space_group_name_H-M   'P 1'
#
loop_
_entity.id
_entity.type
_entity.pdbx_description
1 polymer ?
#
loop_
_entity_poly.entity_id
_entity_poly.type
_entity_poly.pdbx_seq_one_letter_code
_entity_poly.pdbx_strand_id
1 'polypeptide(L)'
;MPGPQERNPMPQWIYDADDIIRTGQQCECARPSTFAISRIGQHSDRDLHRRAKSGSLLWLAHGAYVPVDRWLALHSTERYVLEIKALIHRGTATVITRDAAAALHGLPLLTHGTPIAIANSGRTRGQLRSTPNGPYQPHKRLIRVSGRILPEDVVEVDGRLVTDVPKSVIDVCRSRTPHNALVLADAALQRHTDTEELLATLAAYPRAPGNAQARRLLRQATASSESIGESLTKEAIVQAGLASVDDSRAPLLQQVSFRDERGFIARVDFYLPELGLVVEFDGRMKYTDGGVADTQVAIAKELEREKRLKNLGLNVIRIVWSQLFDGSAVATLRQTAAEIRRHLANGGNRYNGNYAFARPPITITGKAAELAMRRRQVWSQAGRLY
;
A
#
# COMPACT_ATOMS: atom_id res chain seq x y z
N MET A 1 -42.24 -14.52 30.73
CA MET A 1 -40.87 -13.97 30.56
C MET A 1 -40.04 -15.05 29.88
N PRO A 2 -39.63 -14.90 28.60
CA PRO A 2 -38.64 -15.80 28.03
C PRO A 2 -37.30 -15.51 28.72
N GLY A 3 -36.63 -16.54 29.20
CA GLY A 3 -35.34 -16.44 29.89
C GLY A 3 -34.23 -15.86 29.00
N PRO A 4 -33.12 -15.39 29.60
CA PRO A 4 -32.00 -14.85 28.86
C PRO A 4 -31.48 -15.93 27.89
N GLN A 5 -31.48 -15.62 26.59
CA GLN A 5 -30.80 -16.45 25.60
C GLN A 5 -29.31 -16.51 25.97
N GLU A 6 -28.87 -17.67 26.46
CA GLU A 6 -27.44 -17.98 26.54
C GLU A 6 -26.85 -17.73 25.16
N ARG A 7 -25.94 -16.76 25.06
CA ARG A 7 -25.09 -16.62 23.88
C ARG A 7 -24.32 -17.93 23.78
N ASN A 8 -24.70 -18.75 22.81
CA ASN A 8 -24.01 -19.98 22.49
C ASN A 8 -22.50 -19.65 22.40
N PRO A 9 -21.63 -20.31 23.17
CA PRO A 9 -20.21 -19.97 23.17
C PRO A 9 -19.68 -20.04 21.73
N MET A 10 -18.91 -19.01 21.34
CA MET A 10 -18.25 -18.98 20.03
C MET A 10 -17.52 -20.32 19.83
N PRO A 11 -17.74 -21.03 18.72
CA PRO A 11 -17.07 -22.29 18.48
C PRO A 11 -15.56 -22.08 18.58
N GLN A 12 -14.87 -22.88 19.40
CA GLN A 12 -13.41 -22.86 19.47
C GLN A 12 -12.86 -23.44 18.16
N TRP A 13 -12.42 -22.54 17.28
CA TRP A 13 -11.77 -22.91 16.03
C TRP A 13 -10.30 -23.23 16.25
N ILE A 14 -9.81 -24.22 15.52
CA ILE A 14 -8.37 -24.53 15.45
C ILE A 14 -7.83 -23.93 14.15
N TYR A 15 -6.87 -23.03 14.28
CA TYR A 15 -6.24 -22.33 13.17
C TYR A 15 -4.86 -22.89 12.88
N ASP A 16 -4.43 -22.79 11.62
CA ASP A 16 -3.05 -23.02 11.23
C ASP A 16 -2.16 -21.79 11.50
N ALA A 17 -0.88 -21.87 11.12
CA ALA A 17 0.08 -20.76 11.24
C ALA A 17 -0.22 -19.54 10.34
N ASP A 18 -1.19 -19.65 9.43
CA ASP A 18 -1.68 -18.56 8.59
C ASP A 18 -3.05 -18.05 9.07
N ASP A 19 -3.50 -18.45 10.27
CA ASP A 19 -4.78 -18.06 10.84
C ASP A 19 -6.01 -18.55 10.06
N ILE A 20 -5.85 -19.66 9.33
CA ILE A 20 -6.86 -20.26 8.46
C ILE A 20 -7.29 -21.63 9.03
N ILE A 21 -8.58 -21.92 8.92
CA ILE A 21 -9.12 -23.25 9.24
C ILE A 21 -8.92 -24.15 8.02
N ARG A 22 -8.09 -25.18 8.16
CA ARG A 22 -7.80 -26.14 7.08
C ARG A 22 -8.46 -27.50 7.29
N THR A 23 -8.78 -28.16 6.18
CA THR A 23 -9.23 -29.55 6.17
C THR A 23 -8.14 -30.53 6.61
N GLY A 24 -8.54 -31.69 7.14
CA GLY A 24 -7.63 -32.70 7.71
C GLY A 24 -6.61 -33.33 6.76
N GLN A 25 -6.73 -33.10 5.46
CA GLN A 25 -5.78 -33.53 4.44
C GLN A 25 -5.35 -32.33 3.61
N GLN A 26 -4.17 -31.77 3.88
CA GLN A 26 -3.47 -30.94 2.91
C GLN A 26 -2.02 -31.42 2.82
N CYS A 27 -1.56 -31.63 1.59
CA CYS A 27 -0.17 -31.99 1.33
C CYS A 27 0.71 -30.75 1.55
N GLU A 28 1.60 -30.79 2.54
CA GLU A 28 2.70 -29.82 2.62
C GLU A 28 3.80 -30.24 1.65
N CYS A 29 4.19 -29.30 0.79
CA CYS A 29 5.46 -29.41 0.08
C CYS A 29 6.57 -28.99 1.03
N ALA A 30 7.24 -29.95 1.67
CA ALA A 30 8.46 -29.68 2.43
C ALA A 30 9.62 -29.28 1.51
N ARG A 31 9.58 -29.66 0.23
CA ARG A 31 10.51 -29.30 -0.85
C ARG A 31 9.78 -29.28 -2.21
N PRO A 32 10.30 -28.58 -3.25
CA PRO A 32 9.69 -28.51 -4.59
C PRO A 32 9.41 -29.87 -5.27
N SER A 33 10.04 -30.96 -4.79
CA SER A 33 9.97 -32.31 -5.35
C SER A 33 9.50 -33.39 -4.35
N THR A 34 9.08 -33.04 -3.13
CA THR A 34 8.66 -34.03 -2.12
C THR A 34 7.34 -33.60 -1.49
N PHE A 35 6.30 -34.41 -1.70
CA PHE A 35 5.01 -34.26 -1.01
C PHE A 35 5.06 -35.07 0.28
N ALA A 36 4.95 -34.41 1.42
CA ALA A 36 4.59 -35.08 2.67
C ALA A 36 3.09 -34.85 2.89
N ILE A 37 2.32 -35.91 3.09
CA ILE A 37 0.95 -35.77 3.57
C ILE A 37 1.05 -35.50 5.08
N SER A 38 1.11 -34.24 5.49
CA SER A 38 0.92 -33.88 6.89
C SER A 38 -0.59 -33.76 7.16
N ARG A 39 -1.05 -34.28 8.31
CA ARG A 39 -2.42 -34.00 8.79
C ARG A 39 -2.40 -32.60 9.36
N ILE A 40 -2.70 -31.60 8.54
CA ILE A 40 -2.71 -30.18 8.97
C ILE A 40 -4.04 -29.82 9.64
N GLY A 41 -5.15 -30.46 9.28
CA GLY A 41 -6.46 -30.14 9.84
C GLY A 41 -6.94 -31.13 10.91
N GLN A 42 -7.59 -30.60 11.95
CA GLN A 42 -8.34 -31.39 12.94
C GLN A 42 -9.84 -31.46 12.65
N HIS A 43 -10.30 -30.81 11.57
CA HIS A 43 -11.70 -30.73 11.18
C HIS A 43 -12.00 -31.58 9.95
N SER A 44 -13.16 -32.25 9.96
CA SER A 44 -13.63 -33.02 8.80
C SER A 44 -14.14 -32.10 7.67
N ASP A 45 -13.82 -32.43 6.42
CA ASP A 45 -14.25 -31.69 5.22
C ASP A 45 -15.77 -31.54 5.16
N ARG A 46 -16.50 -32.57 5.58
CA ARG A 46 -17.98 -32.58 5.60
C ARG A 46 -18.55 -31.58 6.60
N ASP A 47 -17.91 -31.37 7.75
CA ASP A 47 -18.36 -30.39 8.74
C ASP A 47 -18.07 -28.96 8.27
N LEU A 48 -16.85 -28.69 7.80
CA LEU A 48 -16.47 -27.37 7.28
C LEU A 48 -17.33 -26.95 6.08
N HIS A 49 -17.61 -27.88 5.16
CA HIS A 49 -18.48 -27.61 4.02
C HIS A 49 -19.94 -27.33 4.44
N ARG A 50 -20.47 -28.07 5.42
CA ARG A 50 -21.81 -27.82 5.97
C ARG A 50 -21.89 -26.44 6.62
N ARG A 51 -20.87 -26.07 7.40
CA ARG A 51 -20.77 -24.78 8.09
C ARG A 51 -20.61 -23.62 7.11
N ALA A 52 -19.85 -23.81 6.03
CA ALA A 52 -19.78 -22.85 4.94
C ALA A 52 -21.14 -22.65 4.25
N LYS A 53 -21.89 -23.74 3.98
CA LYS A 53 -23.27 -23.66 3.45
C LYS A 53 -24.23 -22.94 4.40
N SER A 54 -24.05 -23.09 5.72
CA SER A 54 -24.86 -22.40 6.73
C SER A 54 -24.49 -20.92 6.95
N GLY A 55 -23.41 -20.43 6.32
CA GLY A 55 -22.94 -19.06 6.46
C GLY A 55 -22.11 -18.76 7.72
N SER A 56 -21.70 -19.78 8.49
CA SER A 56 -20.82 -19.60 9.66
C SER A 56 -19.33 -19.55 9.30
N LEU A 57 -18.96 -20.12 8.15
CA LEU A 57 -17.61 -20.05 7.59
C LEU A 57 -17.66 -19.46 6.17
N LEU A 58 -16.68 -18.63 5.85
CA LEU A 58 -16.39 -18.23 4.48
C LEU A 58 -15.36 -19.20 3.88
N TRP A 59 -15.64 -19.65 2.67
CA TRP A 59 -14.72 -20.48 1.89
C TRP A 59 -13.77 -19.59 1.07
N LEU A 60 -12.46 -19.67 1.32
CA LEU A 60 -11.45 -18.86 0.60
C LEU A 60 -10.82 -19.64 -0.56
N ALA A 61 -10.40 -20.87 -0.33
CA ALA A 61 -9.80 -21.74 -1.34
C ALA A 61 -10.03 -23.20 -0.96
N HIS A 62 -9.73 -24.15 -1.85
CA HIS A 62 -9.93 -25.58 -1.57
C HIS A 62 -9.30 -25.98 -0.22
N GLY A 63 -10.16 -26.45 0.69
CA GLY A 63 -9.76 -26.84 2.04
C GLY A 63 -9.32 -25.69 2.98
N ALA A 64 -9.58 -24.43 2.64
CA ALA A 64 -9.23 -23.25 3.43
C ALA A 64 -10.46 -22.38 3.73
N TYR A 65 -10.74 -22.19 5.03
CA TYR A 65 -11.93 -21.51 5.54
C TYR A 65 -11.56 -20.47 6.59
N VAL A 66 -12.41 -19.46 6.76
CA VAL A 66 -12.30 -18.45 7.81
C VAL A 66 -13.69 -18.17 8.39
N PRO A 67 -13.85 -17.92 9.70
CA PRO A 67 -15.12 -17.47 10.26
C PRO A 67 -15.60 -16.17 9.64
N VAL A 68 -16.90 -16.05 9.36
CA VAL A 68 -17.47 -14.87 8.67
C VAL A 68 -17.35 -13.60 9.52
N ASP A 69 -17.56 -13.69 10.83
CA ASP A 69 -17.37 -12.60 11.77
C ASP A 69 -15.93 -12.09 11.77
N ARG A 70 -14.94 -13.00 11.80
CA ARG A 70 -13.53 -12.66 11.65
C ARG A 70 -13.28 -11.97 10.33
N TRP A 71 -13.76 -12.54 9.22
CA TRP A 71 -13.61 -11.96 7.90
C TRP A 71 -14.18 -10.54 7.81
N LEU A 72 -15.37 -10.31 8.37
CA LEU A 72 -16.03 -9.00 8.39
C LEU A 72 -15.28 -7.98 9.24
N ALA A 73 -14.59 -8.41 10.29
CA ALA A 73 -13.75 -7.53 11.12
C ALA A 73 -12.45 -7.10 10.43
N LEU A 74 -11.91 -7.90 9.50
CA LEU A 74 -10.67 -7.59 8.77
C LEU A 74 -10.85 -6.41 7.80
N HIS A 75 -9.82 -5.57 7.71
CA HIS A 75 -9.68 -4.54 6.69
C HIS A 75 -9.37 -5.15 5.31
N SER A 76 -9.53 -4.37 4.24
CA SER A 76 -9.40 -4.85 2.86
C SER A 76 -8.03 -5.44 2.52
N THR A 77 -6.95 -4.91 3.10
CA THR A 77 -5.59 -5.42 2.90
C THR A 77 -5.36 -6.74 3.63
N GLU A 78 -5.87 -6.87 4.85
CA GLU A 78 -5.76 -8.11 5.64
C GLU A 78 -6.54 -9.25 4.98
N ARG A 79 -7.76 -8.95 4.48
CA ARG A 79 -8.53 -9.87 3.65
C ARG A 79 -7.73 -10.34 2.43
N TYR A 80 -7.10 -9.39 1.73
CA TYR A 80 -6.27 -9.68 0.56
C TYR A 80 -5.08 -10.59 0.88
N VAL A 81 -4.38 -10.33 1.98
CA VAL A 81 -3.28 -11.20 2.46
C VAL A 81 -3.79 -12.60 2.80
N LEU A 82 -4.94 -12.70 3.50
CA LEU A 82 -5.52 -13.99 3.87
C LEU A 82 -5.91 -14.82 2.64
N GLU A 83 -6.42 -14.18 1.59
CA GLU A 83 -6.73 -14.84 0.31
C GLU A 83 -5.49 -15.34 -0.40
N ILE A 84 -4.40 -14.57 -0.40
CA ILE A 84 -3.11 -15.00 -0.94
C ILE A 84 -2.62 -16.24 -0.19
N LYS A 85 -2.64 -16.21 1.15
CA LYS A 85 -2.22 -17.33 2.01
C LYS A 85 -3.10 -18.58 1.85
N ALA A 86 -4.39 -18.39 1.59
CA ALA A 86 -5.33 -19.48 1.29
C ALA A 86 -5.06 -20.13 -0.08
N LEU A 87 -4.73 -19.33 -1.09
CA LEU A 87 -4.52 -19.79 -2.47
C LEU A 87 -3.12 -20.35 -2.75
N ILE A 88 -2.11 -19.83 -2.06
CA ILE A 88 -0.70 -20.15 -2.29
C ILE A 88 -0.12 -20.66 -0.97
N HIS A 89 0.19 -21.96 -0.92
CA HIS A 89 0.67 -22.61 0.29
C HIS A 89 2.17 -22.37 0.52
N ARG A 90 2.58 -22.57 1.77
CA ARG A 90 3.99 -22.62 2.18
C ARG A 90 4.72 -23.73 1.42
N GLY A 91 6.01 -23.50 1.12
CA GLY A 91 6.88 -24.45 0.42
C GLY A 91 6.56 -24.66 -1.07
N THR A 92 5.59 -23.92 -1.63
CA THR A 92 5.35 -23.93 -3.07
C THR A 92 6.48 -23.21 -3.81
N ALA A 93 6.91 -23.76 -4.95
CA ALA A 93 7.92 -23.13 -5.80
C ALA A 93 7.38 -21.94 -6.63
N THR A 94 6.14 -21.53 -6.38
CA THR A 94 5.50 -20.41 -7.09
C THR A 94 5.97 -19.10 -6.46
N VAL A 95 6.45 -18.17 -7.29
CA VAL A 95 6.87 -16.84 -6.81
C VAL A 95 5.66 -15.90 -6.84
N ILE A 96 5.30 -15.37 -5.68
CA ILE A 96 4.28 -14.31 -5.53
C ILE A 96 4.93 -12.97 -5.91
N THR A 97 4.24 -12.13 -6.69
CA THR A 97 4.82 -10.89 -7.19
C THR A 97 3.82 -9.74 -7.27
N ARG A 98 4.30 -8.53 -7.59
CA ARG A 98 3.53 -7.28 -7.69
C ARG A 98 2.76 -6.95 -6.41
N ASP A 99 1.49 -6.55 -6.54
CA ASP A 99 0.61 -6.14 -5.47
C ASP A 99 0.49 -7.22 -4.37
N ALA A 100 0.45 -8.50 -4.75
CA ALA A 100 0.37 -9.60 -3.80
C ALA A 100 1.64 -9.73 -2.96
N ALA A 101 2.80 -9.56 -3.59
CA ALA A 101 4.08 -9.55 -2.88
C ALA A 101 4.21 -8.33 -1.96
N ALA A 102 3.85 -7.15 -2.47
CA ALA A 102 3.82 -5.92 -1.68
C ALA A 102 2.93 -6.04 -0.43
N ALA A 103 1.75 -6.64 -0.56
CA ALA A 103 0.84 -6.88 0.56
C ALA A 103 1.46 -7.81 1.62
N LEU A 104 2.16 -8.87 1.20
CA LEU A 104 2.86 -9.79 2.11
C LEU A 104 4.04 -9.12 2.83
N HIS A 105 4.67 -8.12 2.23
CA HIS A 105 5.69 -7.27 2.88
C HIS A 105 5.09 -6.22 3.83
N GLY A 106 3.76 -6.18 3.98
CA GLY A 106 3.06 -5.22 4.84
C GLY A 106 2.94 -3.82 4.24
N LEU A 107 3.16 -3.66 2.93
CA LEU A 107 3.02 -2.36 2.28
C LEU A 107 1.54 -1.99 2.05
N PRO A 108 1.18 -0.71 2.20
CA PRO A 108 -0.18 -0.23 1.95
C PRO A 108 -0.52 -0.27 0.47
N LEU A 109 -1.74 -0.70 0.14
CA LEU A 109 -2.24 -0.86 -1.22
C LEU A 109 -3.72 -0.51 -1.29
N LEU A 110 -4.16 0.00 -2.44
CA LEU A 110 -5.57 0.05 -2.79
C LEU A 110 -5.98 -1.32 -3.35
N THR A 111 -6.57 -2.18 -2.50
CA THR A 111 -6.73 -3.62 -2.78
C THR A 111 -8.04 -4.02 -3.49
N HIS A 112 -8.92 -3.06 -3.79
CA HIS A 112 -10.22 -3.36 -4.39
C HIS A 112 -10.08 -3.97 -5.79
N GLY A 113 -10.48 -5.24 -5.95
CA GLY A 113 -10.38 -5.96 -7.21
C GLY A 113 -8.93 -6.29 -7.65
N THR A 114 -7.95 -6.09 -6.77
CA THR A 114 -6.53 -6.24 -7.12
C THR A 114 -6.20 -7.70 -7.42
N PRO A 115 -5.55 -7.99 -8.56
CA PRO A 115 -5.20 -9.35 -8.94
C PRO A 115 -4.09 -9.92 -8.05
N ILE A 116 -4.08 -11.23 -7.86
CA ILE A 116 -3.01 -11.95 -7.16
C ILE A 116 -2.04 -12.46 -8.22
N ALA A 117 -0.90 -11.78 -8.38
CA ALA A 117 0.06 -12.09 -9.42
C ALA A 117 1.08 -13.14 -8.96
N ILE A 118 1.28 -14.16 -9.81
CA ILE A 118 2.27 -15.22 -9.59
C ILE A 118 3.14 -15.45 -10.82
N ALA A 119 4.38 -15.87 -10.60
CA ALA A 119 5.41 -16.14 -11.61
C ALA A 119 6.14 -17.47 -11.34
N ASN A 120 6.93 -17.92 -12.32
CA ASN A 120 7.82 -19.10 -12.24
C ASN A 120 7.18 -20.38 -11.67
N SER A 121 5.87 -20.57 -11.85
CA SER A 121 5.23 -21.85 -11.55
C SER A 121 5.70 -22.87 -12.58
N GLY A 122 6.82 -23.55 -12.32
CA GLY A 122 7.40 -24.55 -13.21
C GLY A 122 6.37 -25.63 -13.50
N ARG A 123 5.81 -25.64 -14.73
CA ARG A 123 5.01 -26.72 -15.35
C ARG A 123 3.92 -27.44 -14.54
N THR A 124 3.58 -27.07 -13.31
CA THR A 124 2.52 -27.75 -12.57
C THR A 124 1.19 -27.05 -12.84
N ARG A 125 0.50 -27.51 -13.88
CA ARG A 125 -0.94 -27.31 -14.10
C ARG A 125 -1.82 -27.83 -12.94
N GLY A 126 -1.23 -28.33 -11.84
CA GLY A 126 -1.89 -29.26 -10.91
C GLY A 126 -2.39 -28.73 -9.56
N GLN A 127 -2.04 -27.52 -9.11
CA GLN A 127 -2.37 -27.12 -7.72
C GLN A 127 -3.55 -26.17 -7.54
N LEU A 128 -4.10 -25.60 -8.61
CA LEU A 128 -5.28 -24.73 -8.50
C LEU A 128 -6.54 -25.53 -8.77
N ARG A 129 -6.77 -26.57 -7.96
CA ARG A 129 -8.07 -27.24 -7.91
C ARG A 129 -9.04 -26.30 -7.19
N SER A 130 -9.79 -25.52 -7.97
CA SER A 130 -11.04 -24.90 -7.54
C SER A 130 -12.19 -25.75 -8.08
N THR A 131 -13.20 -26.04 -7.28
CA THR A 131 -14.49 -26.60 -7.74
C THR A 131 -15.64 -25.79 -7.10
N PRO A 132 -16.90 -25.94 -7.51
CA PRO A 132 -17.60 -24.97 -8.35
C PRO A 132 -18.59 -24.11 -7.55
N ASN A 133 -18.85 -22.89 -8.03
CA ASN A 133 -20.10 -22.14 -7.81
C ASN A 133 -20.40 -21.53 -6.41
N GLY A 134 -19.39 -21.21 -5.59
CA GLY A 134 -19.60 -20.29 -4.44
C GLY A 134 -19.69 -18.81 -4.87
N PRO A 135 -20.40 -17.92 -4.17
CA PRO A 135 -20.46 -16.49 -4.53
C PRO A 135 -19.12 -15.76 -4.34
N TYR A 136 -18.27 -16.23 -3.43
CA TYR A 136 -16.93 -15.69 -3.19
C TYR A 136 -15.85 -16.52 -3.89
N GLN A 137 -15.08 -15.89 -4.79
CA GLN A 137 -14.19 -16.61 -5.71
C GLN A 137 -12.84 -15.89 -5.87
N PRO A 138 -11.98 -15.87 -4.84
CA PRO A 138 -10.72 -15.13 -4.89
C PRO A 138 -9.74 -15.69 -5.93
N HIS A 139 -9.83 -16.99 -6.24
CA HIS A 139 -9.06 -17.64 -7.30
C HIS A 139 -9.25 -17.00 -8.68
N LYS A 140 -10.38 -16.32 -8.95
CA LYS A 140 -10.60 -15.57 -10.20
C LYS A 140 -9.68 -14.36 -10.34
N ARG A 141 -9.14 -13.85 -9.23
CA ARG A 141 -8.16 -12.76 -9.23
C ARG A 141 -6.73 -13.26 -9.44
N LEU A 142 -6.49 -14.56 -9.41
CA LEU A 142 -5.16 -15.11 -9.64
C LEU A 142 -4.77 -14.94 -11.11
N ILE A 143 -3.64 -14.28 -11.35
CA ILE A 143 -3.07 -14.10 -12.68
C ILE A 143 -1.66 -14.65 -12.73
N ARG A 144 -1.32 -15.30 -13.85
CA ARG A 144 0.07 -15.67 -14.15
C ARG A 144 0.70 -14.55 -14.93
N VAL A 145 1.80 -14.02 -14.42
CA VAL A 145 2.59 -13.02 -15.12
C VAL A 145 3.77 -13.70 -15.78
N SER A 146 4.01 -13.35 -17.05
CA SER A 146 5.22 -13.73 -17.76
C SER A 146 6.32 -12.71 -17.47
N GLY A 147 7.56 -13.17 -17.56
CA GLY A 147 8.73 -12.35 -17.26
C GLY A 147 9.65 -13.10 -16.31
N ARG A 148 10.94 -13.12 -16.64
CA ARG A 148 11.96 -13.68 -15.77
C ARG A 148 12.04 -12.83 -14.50
N ILE A 149 12.18 -13.49 -13.36
CA ILE A 149 12.52 -12.87 -12.08
C ILE A 149 13.94 -13.33 -11.74
N LEU A 150 14.80 -12.39 -11.38
CA LEU A 150 16.16 -12.68 -10.95
C LEU A 150 16.14 -13.41 -9.60
N PRO A 151 16.99 -14.42 -9.37
CA PRO A 151 17.04 -15.13 -8.10
C PRO A 151 17.27 -14.22 -6.90
N GLU A 152 18.08 -13.16 -7.02
CA GLU A 152 18.32 -12.23 -5.91
C GLU A 152 17.11 -11.34 -5.57
N ASP A 153 16.13 -11.24 -6.47
CA ASP A 153 14.90 -10.49 -6.23
C ASP A 153 13.82 -11.37 -5.57
N VAL A 154 14.14 -12.62 -5.21
CA VAL A 154 13.22 -13.56 -4.56
C VAL A 154 13.65 -13.78 -3.13
N VAL A 155 12.73 -13.56 -2.21
CA VAL A 155 12.88 -13.78 -0.77
C VAL A 155 11.79 -14.71 -0.27
N GLU A 156 11.96 -15.25 0.93
CA GLU A 156 10.93 -16.03 1.59
C GLU A 156 10.19 -15.16 2.62
N VAL A 157 8.86 -15.14 2.55
CA VAL A 157 7.98 -14.48 3.54
C VAL A 157 6.92 -15.50 3.96
N ASP A 158 6.80 -15.76 5.26
CA ASP A 158 5.87 -16.75 5.80
C ASP A 158 5.92 -18.11 5.07
N GLY A 159 7.12 -18.60 4.74
CA GLY A 159 7.32 -19.89 4.05
C GLY A 159 6.98 -19.88 2.56
N ARG A 160 6.80 -18.71 1.92
CA ARG A 160 6.42 -18.56 0.51
C ARG A 160 7.48 -17.77 -0.24
N LEU A 161 7.73 -18.13 -1.49
CA LEU A 161 8.61 -17.35 -2.36
C LEU A 161 7.88 -16.09 -2.84
N VAL A 162 8.48 -14.93 -2.60
CA VAL A 162 7.90 -13.62 -2.86
C VAL A 162 8.97 -12.73 -3.51
N THR A 163 8.60 -11.85 -4.45
CA THR A 163 9.55 -10.83 -4.91
C THR A 163 9.90 -9.88 -3.77
N ASP A 164 11.16 -9.45 -3.65
CA ASP A 164 11.59 -8.46 -2.67
C ASP A 164 10.82 -7.13 -2.80
N VAL A 165 10.94 -6.25 -1.80
CA VAL A 165 10.23 -4.96 -1.80
C VAL A 165 10.57 -4.12 -3.05
N PRO A 166 11.85 -3.87 -3.38
CA PRO A 166 12.20 -3.10 -4.56
C PRO A 166 11.58 -3.65 -5.86
N LYS A 167 11.67 -4.96 -6.08
CA LYS A 167 11.13 -5.61 -7.28
C LYS A 167 9.61 -5.50 -7.35
N SER A 168 8.94 -5.69 -6.22
CA SER A 168 7.49 -5.59 -6.11
C SER A 168 7.00 -4.17 -6.43
N VAL A 169 7.67 -3.15 -5.88
CA VAL A 169 7.40 -1.73 -6.17
C VAL A 169 7.59 -1.44 -7.66
N ILE A 170 8.73 -1.85 -8.25
CA ILE A 170 9.02 -1.59 -9.65
C ILE A 170 7.99 -2.24 -10.59
N ASP A 171 7.57 -3.48 -10.32
CA ASP A 171 6.57 -4.12 -11.17
C ASP A 171 5.17 -3.52 -11.04
N VAL A 172 4.80 -3.04 -9.85
CA VAL A 172 3.56 -2.28 -9.66
C VAL A 172 3.63 -0.96 -10.42
N CYS A 173 4.73 -0.22 -10.30
CA CYS A 173 5.00 1.00 -11.06
C CYS A 173 4.94 0.80 -12.59
N ARG A 174 5.27 -0.40 -13.10
CA ARG A 174 5.17 -0.74 -14.53
C ARG A 174 3.76 -1.03 -15.02
N SER A 175 2.88 -1.52 -14.16
CA SER A 175 1.67 -2.25 -14.58
C SER A 175 0.36 -1.83 -13.93
N ARG A 176 0.41 -0.88 -12.97
CA ARG A 176 -0.76 -0.36 -12.25
C ARG A 176 -1.00 1.11 -12.53
N THR A 177 -2.15 1.59 -12.04
CA THR A 177 -2.48 3.01 -12.09
C THR A 177 -1.45 3.83 -11.29
N PRO A 178 -1.18 5.08 -11.70
CA PRO A 178 -0.29 5.98 -10.96
C PRO A 178 -0.61 6.07 -9.46
N HIS A 179 -1.89 6.22 -9.11
CA HIS A 179 -2.39 6.25 -7.73
C HIS A 179 -1.85 5.12 -6.85
N ASN A 180 -2.08 3.87 -7.23
CA ASN A 180 -1.69 2.72 -6.42
C ASN A 180 -0.17 2.55 -6.39
N ALA A 181 0.50 2.87 -7.50
CA ALA A 181 1.94 2.77 -7.61
C ALA A 181 2.68 3.81 -6.76
N LEU A 182 2.19 5.05 -6.70
CA LEU A 182 2.80 6.11 -5.87
C LEU A 182 2.62 5.84 -4.38
N VAL A 183 1.41 5.41 -3.96
CA VAL A 183 1.16 4.99 -2.57
C VAL A 183 2.16 3.92 -2.15
N LEU A 184 2.35 2.91 -3.02
CA LEU A 184 3.27 1.82 -2.73
C LEU A 184 4.73 2.27 -2.71
N ALA A 185 5.15 3.07 -3.69
CA ALA A 185 6.53 3.54 -3.80
C ALA A 185 6.91 4.46 -2.63
N ASP A 186 6.03 5.37 -2.23
CA ASP A 186 6.24 6.26 -1.10
C ASP A 186 6.40 5.46 0.21
N ALA A 187 5.48 4.54 0.48
CA ALA A 187 5.54 3.71 1.68
C ALA A 187 6.79 2.83 1.73
N ALA A 188 7.21 2.29 0.57
CA ALA A 188 8.45 1.53 0.47
C ALA A 188 9.68 2.42 0.75
N LEU A 189 9.75 3.61 0.18
CA LEU A 189 10.82 4.58 0.43
C LEU A 189 10.86 5.06 1.89
N GLN A 190 9.71 5.11 2.55
CA GLN A 190 9.64 5.55 3.95
C GLN A 190 10.24 4.51 4.91
N ARG A 191 10.09 3.20 4.64
CA ARG A 191 10.30 2.16 5.66
C ARG A 191 11.12 0.94 5.23
N HIS A 192 11.29 0.70 3.92
CA HIS A 192 11.74 -0.61 3.42
C HIS A 192 12.89 -0.54 2.42
N THR A 193 13.06 0.57 1.70
CA THR A 193 14.08 0.70 0.65
C THR A 193 14.44 2.16 0.45
N ASP A 194 15.43 2.43 -0.40
CA ASP A 194 15.85 3.76 -0.80
C ASP A 194 15.71 3.97 -2.33
N THR A 195 15.85 5.22 -2.76
CA THR A 195 15.72 5.58 -4.18
C THR A 195 16.78 4.88 -5.05
N GLU A 196 17.97 4.64 -4.52
CA GLU A 196 19.08 4.03 -5.27
C GLU A 196 18.78 2.56 -5.58
N GLU A 197 18.25 1.82 -4.61
CA GLU A 197 17.88 0.43 -4.76
C GLU A 197 16.69 0.26 -5.73
N LEU A 198 15.70 1.16 -5.69
CA LEU A 198 14.61 1.17 -6.68
C LEU A 198 15.14 1.41 -8.10
N LEU A 199 16.04 2.38 -8.28
CA LEU A 199 16.66 2.68 -9.57
C LEU A 199 17.54 1.52 -10.06
N ALA A 200 18.30 0.89 -9.17
CA ALA A 200 19.11 -0.28 -9.50
C ALA A 200 18.25 -1.47 -9.95
N THR A 201 17.17 -1.73 -9.22
CA THR A 201 16.20 -2.79 -9.54
C THR A 201 15.52 -2.53 -10.87
N LEU A 202 15.14 -1.29 -11.16
CA LEU A 202 14.61 -0.90 -12.46
C LEU A 202 15.63 -1.14 -13.59
N ALA A 203 16.89 -0.75 -13.38
CA ALA A 203 17.97 -0.88 -14.35
C ALA A 203 18.39 -2.33 -14.62
N ALA A 204 18.16 -3.26 -13.68
CA ALA A 204 18.41 -4.69 -13.86
C ALA A 204 17.51 -5.33 -14.94
N TYR A 205 16.38 -4.69 -15.28
CA TYR A 205 15.40 -5.16 -16.26
C TYR A 205 15.20 -4.17 -17.41
N PRO A 206 16.21 -3.91 -18.25
CA PRO A 206 16.19 -2.79 -19.20
C PRO A 206 15.09 -2.87 -20.26
N ARG A 207 14.67 -4.08 -20.63
CA ARG A 207 13.66 -4.35 -21.67
C ARG A 207 12.25 -4.62 -21.13
N ALA A 208 12.03 -4.47 -19.83
CA ALA A 208 10.71 -4.71 -19.25
C ALA A 208 9.69 -3.65 -19.73
N PRO A 209 8.49 -4.07 -20.17
CA PRO A 209 7.44 -3.13 -20.54
C PRO A 209 7.04 -2.27 -19.34
N GLY A 210 6.65 -1.02 -19.59
CA GLY A 210 6.28 -0.08 -18.54
C GLY A 210 7.45 0.63 -17.84
N ASN A 211 8.71 0.38 -18.24
CA ASN A 211 9.87 1.07 -17.66
C ASN A 211 9.82 2.61 -17.78
N ALA A 212 9.19 3.14 -18.83
CA ALA A 212 9.00 4.59 -18.97
C ALA A 212 8.05 5.15 -17.90
N GLN A 213 6.94 4.44 -17.64
CA GLN A 213 6.01 4.79 -16.57
C GLN A 213 6.68 4.68 -15.20
N ALA A 214 7.38 3.57 -14.94
CA ALA A 214 8.07 3.39 -13.66
C ALA A 214 9.07 4.51 -13.39
N ARG A 215 9.87 4.93 -14.38
CA ARG A 215 10.78 6.10 -14.24
C ARG A 215 10.03 7.37 -13.87
N ARG A 216 8.90 7.65 -14.54
CA ARG A 216 8.10 8.85 -14.25
C ARG A 216 7.56 8.85 -12.82
N LEU A 217 7.07 7.70 -12.36
CA LEU A 217 6.51 7.57 -11.00
C LEU A 217 7.59 7.65 -9.93
N LEU A 218 8.76 7.02 -10.14
CA LEU A 218 9.87 7.10 -9.17
C LEU A 218 10.39 8.53 -8.97
N ARG A 219 10.33 9.39 -10.00
CA ARG A 219 10.67 10.81 -9.84
C ARG A 219 9.69 11.57 -8.94
N GLN A 220 8.44 11.09 -8.86
CA GLN A 220 7.41 11.67 -8.00
C GLN A 220 7.35 10.99 -6.62
N ALA A 221 7.97 9.82 -6.48
CA ALA A 221 7.98 9.06 -5.24
C ALA A 221 8.82 9.76 -4.17
N THR A 222 8.42 9.63 -2.91
CA THR A 222 9.05 10.32 -1.78
C THR A 222 8.90 9.52 -0.50
N ALA A 223 9.92 9.54 0.34
CA ALA A 223 9.87 8.97 1.69
C ALA A 223 9.05 9.84 2.68
N SER A 224 8.62 11.04 2.26
CA SER A 224 7.97 12.02 3.14
C SER A 224 6.45 11.84 3.28
N SER A 225 5.79 11.09 2.40
CA SER A 225 4.37 10.77 2.56
C SER A 225 4.21 9.72 3.67
N GLU A 226 3.46 10.04 4.72
CA GLU A 226 3.32 9.16 5.88
C GLU A 226 2.05 8.30 5.83
N SER A 227 1.15 8.58 4.88
CA SER A 227 -0.12 7.88 4.69
C SER A 227 -0.55 7.76 3.22
N ILE A 228 -1.48 6.83 2.94
CA ILE A 228 -2.11 6.67 1.61
C ILE A 228 -2.72 7.99 1.14
N GLY A 229 -3.44 8.68 2.04
CA GLY A 229 -4.10 9.93 1.72
C GLY A 229 -3.14 11.06 1.39
N GLU A 230 -1.99 11.12 2.06
CA GLU A 230 -0.92 12.05 1.69
C GLU A 230 -0.36 11.74 0.30
N SER A 231 -0.03 10.48 -0.01
CA SER A 231 0.46 10.11 -1.35
C SER A 231 -0.52 10.49 -2.46
N LEU A 232 -1.83 10.30 -2.24
CA LEU A 232 -2.88 10.68 -3.18
C LEU A 232 -3.10 12.21 -3.24
N THR A 233 -2.97 12.92 -2.11
CA THR A 233 -3.04 14.38 -2.06
C THR A 233 -1.86 15.02 -2.80
N LYS A 234 -0.65 14.49 -2.61
CA LYS A 234 0.56 14.85 -3.36
C LYS A 234 0.32 14.70 -4.86
N GLU A 235 -0.23 13.56 -5.29
CA GLU A 235 -0.56 13.33 -6.68
C GLU A 235 -1.58 14.36 -7.20
N ALA A 236 -2.64 14.66 -6.44
CA ALA A 236 -3.63 15.68 -6.80
C ALA A 236 -3.00 17.07 -6.94
N ILE A 237 -2.05 17.46 -6.08
CA ILE A 237 -1.30 18.72 -6.17
C ILE A 237 -0.49 18.79 -7.47
N VAL A 238 0.22 17.71 -7.81
CA VAL A 238 1.00 17.61 -9.05
C VAL A 238 0.08 17.66 -10.28
N GLN A 239 -1.03 16.91 -10.28
CA GLN A 239 -2.02 16.94 -11.36
C GLN A 239 -2.72 18.30 -11.52
N ALA A 240 -2.91 19.02 -10.41
CA ALA A 240 -3.42 20.39 -10.43
C ALA A 240 -2.45 21.38 -11.10
N GLY A 241 -1.18 21.00 -11.28
CA GLY A 241 -0.13 21.85 -11.86
C GLY A 241 0.34 22.92 -10.89
N LEU A 242 0.18 22.71 -9.58
CA LEU A 242 0.56 23.69 -8.56
C LEU A 242 1.99 23.52 -8.07
N ALA A 243 2.51 22.29 -8.16
CA ALA A 243 3.88 22.00 -7.82
C ALA A 243 4.41 20.85 -8.68
N SER A 244 5.72 20.74 -8.74
CA SER A 244 6.43 19.61 -9.33
C SER A 244 7.44 19.08 -8.32
N VAL A 245 7.69 17.77 -8.37
CA VAL A 245 8.73 17.14 -7.55
C VAL A 245 10.12 17.42 -8.14
N ASP A 246 10.20 17.60 -9.46
CA ASP A 246 11.45 17.79 -10.22
C ASP A 246 11.75 19.27 -10.55
N ASP A 247 10.78 20.19 -10.40
CA ASP A 247 10.98 21.60 -10.72
C ASP A 247 11.36 22.40 -9.48
N SER A 248 12.61 22.88 -9.45
CA SER A 248 13.10 23.79 -8.42
C SER A 248 12.32 25.11 -8.34
N ARG A 249 11.60 25.50 -9.40
CA ARG A 249 10.81 26.73 -9.45
C ARG A 249 9.50 26.59 -8.67
N ALA A 250 8.84 25.43 -8.77
CA ALA A 250 7.58 25.15 -8.07
C ALA A 250 7.71 23.97 -7.11
N PRO A 251 8.50 24.09 -6.02
CA PRO A 251 8.80 22.97 -5.14
C PRO A 251 7.57 22.56 -4.33
N LEU A 252 7.29 21.27 -4.29
CA LEU A 252 6.38 20.68 -3.30
C LEU A 252 7.16 20.33 -2.03
N LEU A 253 6.95 21.08 -0.96
CA LEU A 253 7.54 20.77 0.34
C LEU A 253 6.56 19.91 1.15
N GLN A 254 7.07 18.86 1.78
CA GLN A 254 6.30 17.97 2.61
C GLN A 254 6.77 18.03 4.06
N GLN A 255 5.87 17.76 4.99
CA GLN A 255 6.20 17.60 6.40
C GLN A 255 6.88 18.85 7.00
N VAL A 256 6.28 20.02 6.72
CA VAL A 256 6.88 21.33 6.99
C VAL A 256 6.46 21.84 8.36
N SER A 257 7.44 22.22 9.18
CA SER A 257 7.20 22.80 10.50
C SER A 257 7.19 24.33 10.46
N PHE A 258 6.12 24.93 10.98
CA PHE A 258 5.96 26.37 11.15
C PHE A 258 6.11 26.78 12.61
N ARG A 259 6.74 27.95 12.81
CA ARG A 259 7.00 28.55 14.13
C ARG A 259 6.72 30.05 14.07
N ASP A 260 6.27 30.63 15.19
CA ASP A 260 6.20 32.07 15.42
C ASP A 260 7.00 32.43 16.70
N GLU A 261 6.88 33.68 17.16
CA GLU A 261 7.49 34.19 18.39
C GLU A 261 7.06 33.41 19.66
N ARG A 262 5.88 32.78 19.63
CA ARG A 262 5.35 31.94 20.71
C ARG A 262 5.83 30.49 20.60
N GLY A 263 6.64 30.16 19.59
CA GLY A 263 7.25 28.85 19.38
C GLY A 263 6.57 28.03 18.28
N PHE A 264 6.54 26.71 18.44
CA PHE A 264 5.98 25.80 17.44
C PHE A 264 4.47 26.03 17.22
N ILE A 265 4.04 26.01 15.96
CA ILE A 265 2.64 26.13 15.57
C ILE A 265 2.11 24.76 15.14
N ALA A 266 2.69 24.20 14.07
CA ALA A 266 2.24 22.96 13.45
C ALA A 266 3.33 22.36 12.54
N ARG A 267 3.25 21.05 12.35
CA ARG A 267 3.88 20.33 11.22
C ARG A 267 2.74 20.00 10.26
N VAL A 268 2.85 20.47 9.02
CA VAL A 268 1.81 20.32 7.99
C VAL A 268 2.26 19.35 6.91
N ASP A 269 1.29 18.68 6.28
CA ASP A 269 1.58 17.63 5.29
C ASP A 269 2.26 18.20 4.05
N PHE A 270 1.71 19.28 3.48
CA PHE A 270 2.25 19.93 2.28
C PHE A 270 2.29 21.45 2.43
N TYR A 271 3.32 22.05 1.84
CA TYR A 271 3.46 23.50 1.72
C TYR A 271 3.94 23.89 0.31
N LEU A 272 3.24 24.86 -0.28
CA LEU A 272 3.56 25.45 -1.58
C LEU A 272 4.00 26.91 -1.36
N PRO A 273 5.32 27.19 -1.32
CA PRO A 273 5.85 28.50 -0.94
C PRO A 273 5.38 29.65 -1.83
N GLU A 274 5.29 29.45 -3.14
CA GLU A 274 4.86 30.50 -4.08
C GLU A 274 3.44 31.00 -3.83
N LEU A 275 2.59 30.15 -3.23
CA LEU A 275 1.20 30.46 -2.92
C LEU A 275 0.99 30.77 -1.44
N GLY A 276 2.01 30.58 -0.58
CA GLY A 276 1.78 30.56 0.87
C GLY A 276 0.68 29.57 1.27
N LEU A 277 0.58 28.45 0.55
CA LEU A 277 -0.54 27.50 0.68
C LEU A 277 -0.09 26.24 1.41
N VAL A 278 -0.75 25.96 2.52
CA VAL A 278 -0.71 24.70 3.26
C VAL A 278 -1.84 23.81 2.77
N VAL A 279 -1.52 22.57 2.45
CA VAL A 279 -2.51 21.52 2.12
C VAL A 279 -2.35 20.41 3.14
N GLU A 280 -3.43 20.07 3.83
CA GLU A 280 -3.47 18.95 4.79
C GLU A 280 -4.44 17.88 4.29
N PHE A 281 -4.11 16.63 4.57
CA PHE A 281 -4.99 15.50 4.34
C PHE A 281 -5.76 15.17 5.62
N ASP A 282 -7.09 15.25 5.59
CA ASP A 282 -7.93 14.83 6.72
C ASP A 282 -8.43 13.40 6.50
N GLY A 283 -7.77 12.46 7.17
CA GLY A 283 -8.08 11.04 7.12
C GLY A 283 -9.37 10.64 7.86
N ARG A 284 -10.04 11.57 8.56
CA ARG A 284 -11.29 11.28 9.28
C ARG A 284 -12.44 11.08 8.28
N MET A 285 -12.69 9.84 7.89
CA MET A 285 -14.05 9.45 7.48
C MET A 285 -14.92 9.55 8.74
N LYS A 286 -15.94 10.42 8.71
CA LYS A 286 -16.93 10.65 9.78
C LYS A 286 -17.10 9.42 10.69
N TYR A 287 -16.76 9.53 11.98
CA TYR A 287 -17.69 9.48 13.11
C TYR A 287 -16.99 9.88 14.41
N THR A 288 -17.76 10.60 15.21
CA THR A 288 -17.46 11.24 16.49
C THR A 288 -17.60 10.24 17.63
N ASP A 289 -16.51 9.57 18.01
CA ASP A 289 -16.48 8.71 19.21
C ASP A 289 -15.63 9.33 20.34
N GLY A 290 -15.75 10.66 20.51
CA GLY A 290 -15.14 11.40 21.61
C GLY A 290 -16.21 12.05 22.49
N GLY A 291 -16.05 11.99 23.81
CA GLY A 291 -16.91 12.72 24.74
C GLY A 291 -16.93 14.23 24.45
N VAL A 292 -18.03 14.89 24.83
CA VAL A 292 -18.31 16.30 24.50
C VAL A 292 -17.22 17.26 25.00
N ALA A 293 -16.62 17.00 26.16
CA ALA A 293 -15.59 17.86 26.77
C ALA A 293 -14.24 17.77 26.04
N ASP A 294 -13.77 16.56 25.70
CA ASP A 294 -12.51 16.38 24.95
C ASP A 294 -12.61 16.96 23.53
N THR A 295 -13.81 16.92 22.96
CA THR A 295 -14.11 17.49 21.65
C THR A 295 -13.98 19.02 21.66
N GLN A 296 -14.45 19.71 22.69
CA GLN A 296 -14.36 21.18 22.77
C GLN A 296 -12.92 21.68 22.90
N VAL A 297 -12.10 21.04 23.74
CA VAL A 297 -10.68 21.41 23.91
C VAL A 297 -9.90 21.14 22.61
N ALA A 298 -10.17 20.03 21.93
CA ALA A 298 -9.56 19.71 20.64
C ALA A 298 -9.92 20.76 19.56
N ILE A 299 -11.19 21.16 19.47
CA ILE A 299 -11.66 22.19 18.54
C ILE A 299 -10.98 23.54 18.84
N ALA A 300 -10.91 23.94 20.11
CA ALA A 300 -10.29 25.21 20.48
C ALA A 300 -8.79 25.26 20.12
N LYS A 301 -8.05 24.17 20.36
CA LYS A 301 -6.64 24.05 19.95
C LYS A 301 -6.49 24.13 18.43
N GLU A 302 -7.40 23.50 17.70
CA GLU A 302 -7.38 23.49 16.24
C GLU A 302 -7.66 24.87 15.63
N LEU A 303 -8.62 25.58 16.19
CA LEU A 303 -8.93 26.97 15.80
C LEU A 303 -7.76 27.92 16.08
N GLU A 304 -7.12 27.81 17.25
CA GLU A 304 -5.95 28.63 17.57
C GLU A 304 -4.76 28.30 16.65
N ARG A 305 -4.55 27.02 16.31
CA ARG A 305 -3.53 26.59 15.34
C ARG A 305 -3.74 27.24 13.97
N GLU A 306 -4.97 27.14 13.45
CA GLU A 306 -5.31 27.71 12.15
C GLU A 306 -5.20 29.24 12.15
N LYS A 307 -5.61 29.91 13.24
CA LYS A 307 -5.45 31.35 13.41
C LYS A 307 -3.97 31.77 13.39
N ARG A 308 -3.10 31.03 14.09
CA ARG A 308 -1.65 31.32 14.10
C ARG A 308 -1.02 31.13 12.71
N LEU A 309 -1.41 30.09 11.96
CA LEU A 309 -0.95 29.91 10.58
C LEU A 309 -1.43 31.06 9.67
N LYS A 310 -2.71 31.45 9.79
CA LYS A 310 -3.28 32.58 9.02
C LYS A 310 -2.61 33.91 9.33
N ASN A 311 -2.24 34.16 10.59
CA ASN A 311 -1.51 35.37 10.98
C ASN A 311 -0.12 35.46 10.33
N LEU A 312 0.49 34.32 9.96
CA LEU A 312 1.73 34.28 9.17
C LEU A 312 1.49 34.51 7.66
N GLY A 313 0.26 34.76 7.23
CA GLY A 313 -0.11 34.90 5.82
C GLY A 313 -0.25 33.56 5.08
N LEU A 314 -0.42 32.45 5.82
CA LEU A 314 -0.66 31.14 5.21
C LEU A 314 -2.15 30.92 4.94
N ASN A 315 -2.44 30.38 3.76
CA ASN A 315 -3.73 29.81 3.43
C ASN A 315 -3.70 28.33 3.77
N VAL A 316 -4.73 27.81 4.44
CA VAL A 316 -4.82 26.39 4.80
C VAL A 316 -6.05 25.80 4.12
N ILE A 317 -5.87 24.69 3.42
CA ILE A 317 -6.98 23.87 2.91
C ILE A 317 -6.82 22.42 3.36
N ARG A 318 -7.95 21.73 3.48
CA ARG A 318 -7.98 20.30 3.79
C ARG A 318 -8.57 19.51 2.63
N ILE A 319 -7.90 18.43 2.27
CA ILE A 319 -8.38 17.45 1.31
C ILE A 319 -8.87 16.24 2.08
N VAL A 320 -10.09 15.80 1.78
CA VAL A 320 -10.71 14.61 2.39
C VAL A 320 -10.77 13.44 1.41
N TRP A 321 -11.00 12.23 1.92
CA TRP A 321 -11.16 11.02 1.12
C TRP A 321 -12.14 11.17 -0.05
N SER A 322 -13.32 11.77 0.16
CA SER A 322 -14.32 11.89 -0.90
C SER A 322 -13.79 12.66 -2.11
N GLN A 323 -13.07 13.77 -1.89
CA GLN A 323 -12.49 14.60 -2.94
C GLN A 323 -11.37 13.89 -3.72
N LEU A 324 -10.65 12.96 -3.08
CA LEU A 324 -9.64 12.15 -3.75
C LEU A 324 -10.29 11.07 -4.61
N PHE A 325 -11.38 10.44 -4.15
CA PHE A 325 -12.05 9.37 -4.88
C PHE A 325 -12.97 9.85 -6.00
N ASP A 326 -13.62 11.00 -5.84
CA ASP A 326 -14.45 11.61 -6.89
C ASP A 326 -13.64 12.52 -7.84
N GLY A 327 -12.35 12.76 -7.53
CA GLY A 327 -11.43 13.57 -8.32
C GLY A 327 -11.60 15.08 -8.16
N SER A 328 -12.52 15.55 -7.30
CA SER A 328 -12.78 16.97 -7.09
C SER A 328 -11.61 17.70 -6.43
N ALA A 329 -10.70 16.99 -5.76
CA ALA A 329 -9.51 17.56 -5.11
C ALA A 329 -8.69 18.43 -6.07
N VAL A 330 -8.51 17.98 -7.32
CA VAL A 330 -7.75 18.73 -8.35
C VAL A 330 -8.44 20.06 -8.68
N ALA A 331 -9.76 20.07 -8.80
CA ALA A 331 -10.53 21.28 -9.09
C ALA A 331 -10.47 22.26 -7.90
N THR A 332 -10.66 21.76 -6.67
CA THR A 332 -10.54 22.55 -5.44
C THR A 332 -9.17 23.20 -5.31
N LEU A 333 -8.10 22.43 -5.57
CA LEU A 333 -6.72 22.92 -5.55
C LEU A 333 -6.50 24.04 -6.57
N ARG A 334 -6.95 23.86 -7.81
CA ARG A 334 -6.81 24.88 -8.87
C ARG A 334 -7.59 26.15 -8.55
N GLN A 335 -8.81 26.03 -8.07
CA GLN A 335 -9.63 27.18 -7.69
C GLN A 335 -8.97 27.98 -6.56
N THR A 336 -8.54 27.29 -5.49
CA THR A 336 -7.85 27.91 -4.35
C THR A 336 -6.60 28.65 -4.80
N ALA A 337 -5.77 28.01 -5.64
CA ALA A 337 -4.56 28.65 -6.16
C ALA A 337 -4.86 29.89 -7.02
N ALA A 338 -5.93 29.88 -7.81
CA ALA A 338 -6.34 31.04 -8.62
C ALA A 338 -6.85 32.20 -7.74
N GLU A 339 -7.57 31.91 -6.66
CA GLU A 339 -8.00 32.90 -5.66
C GLU A 339 -6.80 33.54 -4.95
N ILE A 340 -5.86 32.72 -4.49
CA ILE A 340 -4.62 33.19 -3.86
C ILE A 340 -3.80 34.06 -4.82
N ARG A 341 -3.59 33.62 -6.07
CA ARG A 341 -2.84 34.41 -7.06
C ARG A 341 -3.49 35.78 -7.32
N ARG A 342 -4.83 35.85 -7.39
CA ARG A 342 -5.56 37.12 -7.51
C ARG A 342 -5.36 38.01 -6.28
N HIS A 343 -5.43 37.44 -5.09
CA HIS A 343 -5.20 38.18 -3.85
C HIS A 343 -3.78 38.74 -3.78
N LEU A 344 -2.77 37.94 -4.12
CA LEU A 344 -1.36 38.35 -4.18
C LEU A 344 -1.10 39.42 -5.24
N ALA A 345 -1.75 39.32 -6.41
CA ALA A 345 -1.64 40.35 -7.46
C ALA A 345 -2.24 41.70 -7.03
N ASN A 346 -3.23 41.68 -6.13
CA ASN A 346 -3.87 42.87 -5.57
C ASN A 346 -3.14 43.45 -4.34
N GLY A 347 -1.90 43.04 -4.07
CA GLY A 347 -1.11 43.51 -2.93
C GLY A 347 -1.40 42.78 -1.61
N GLY A 348 -2.04 41.61 -1.67
CA GLY A 348 -2.26 40.75 -0.52
C GLY A 348 -0.97 40.35 0.20
N ASN A 349 -1.07 40.10 1.50
CA ASN A 349 0.09 39.73 2.31
C ASN A 349 0.70 38.40 1.84
N ARG A 350 2.03 38.37 1.76
CA ARG A 350 2.80 37.14 1.54
C ARG A 350 3.26 36.58 2.87
N TYR A 351 3.49 35.27 2.89
CA TYR A 351 4.14 34.62 4.01
C TYR A 351 5.50 35.27 4.32
N ASN A 352 5.70 35.66 5.59
CA ASN A 352 6.88 36.38 6.07
C ASN A 352 7.60 35.70 7.25
N GLY A 353 7.18 34.48 7.63
CA GLY A 353 7.74 33.74 8.76
C GLY A 353 8.91 32.82 8.40
N ASN A 354 9.38 32.04 9.39
CA ASN A 354 10.38 30.99 9.19
C ASN A 354 9.73 29.60 9.16
N TYR A 355 10.14 28.76 8.21
CA TYR A 355 9.73 27.35 8.16
C TYR A 355 10.95 26.44 8.00
N ALA A 356 10.82 25.20 8.50
CA ALA A 356 11.82 24.15 8.34
C ALA A 356 11.15 22.91 7.75
N PHE A 357 11.85 22.22 6.86
CA PHE A 357 11.35 21.01 6.22
C PHE A 357 12.45 19.96 6.15
N ALA A 358 12.07 18.69 6.30
CA ALA A 358 12.99 17.59 6.12
C ALA A 358 13.09 17.26 4.62
N ARG A 359 14.08 17.82 3.91
CA ARG A 359 14.49 17.26 2.61
C ARG A 359 15.59 16.23 2.88
N PRO A 360 15.32 14.91 2.81
CA PRO A 360 16.41 14.02 2.49
C PRO A 360 16.88 14.42 1.08
N PRO A 361 18.18 14.73 0.88
CA PRO A 361 18.69 14.92 -0.47
C PRO A 361 18.45 13.64 -1.27
N ILE A 362 17.85 13.74 -2.45
CA ILE A 362 17.89 12.66 -3.43
C ILE A 362 19.30 12.68 -4.00
N THR A 363 20.23 12.03 -3.31
CA THR A 363 21.55 11.77 -3.85
C THR A 363 21.44 10.48 -4.66
N ILE A 364 21.57 10.57 -5.99
CA ILE A 364 21.83 9.39 -6.81
C ILE A 364 23.35 9.16 -6.71
N THR A 365 23.80 8.30 -5.79
CA THR A 365 25.23 7.96 -5.70
C THR A 365 25.61 6.91 -6.75
N GLY A 366 26.92 6.74 -6.99
CA GLY A 366 27.46 5.67 -7.84
C GLY A 366 27.06 4.25 -7.42
N LYS A 367 26.57 4.07 -6.19
CA LYS A 367 26.10 2.80 -5.62
C LYS A 367 24.94 2.19 -6.42
N ALA A 368 24.04 2.99 -6.98
CA ALA A 368 22.93 2.48 -7.80
C ALA A 368 23.43 1.73 -9.05
N ALA A 369 24.49 2.24 -9.69
CA ALA A 369 25.10 1.61 -10.84
C ALA A 369 25.82 0.31 -10.45
N GLU A 370 26.51 0.30 -9.31
CA GLU A 370 27.16 -0.89 -8.76
C GLU A 370 26.15 -1.98 -8.40
N LEU A 371 25.06 -1.64 -7.69
CA LEU A 371 23.96 -2.54 -7.37
C LEU A 371 23.31 -3.10 -8.65
N ALA A 372 23.09 -2.26 -9.66
CA ALA A 372 22.56 -2.70 -10.95
C ALA A 372 23.51 -3.66 -11.67
N MET A 373 24.82 -3.39 -11.64
CA MET A 373 25.83 -4.29 -12.20
C MET A 373 25.88 -5.62 -11.46
N ARG A 374 25.85 -5.60 -10.12
CA ARG A 374 25.80 -6.80 -9.28
C ARG A 374 24.57 -7.66 -9.62
N ARG A 375 23.38 -7.06 -9.69
CA ARG A 375 22.15 -7.76 -10.08
C ARG A 375 22.26 -8.38 -11.49
N ARG A 376 22.87 -7.66 -12.44
CA ARG A 376 23.15 -8.18 -13.80
C ARG A 376 24.24 -9.27 -13.85
N GLN A 377 25.22 -9.28 -12.95
CA GLN A 377 26.27 -10.30 -12.92
C GLN A 377 25.74 -11.63 -12.38
N VAL A 378 24.90 -11.60 -11.35
CA VAL A 378 24.20 -12.82 -10.89
C VAL A 378 23.36 -13.40 -12.03
N TRP A 379 22.72 -12.54 -12.83
CA TRP A 379 22.02 -12.97 -14.05
C TRP A 379 22.92 -13.68 -15.07
N SER A 380 24.14 -13.18 -15.32
CA SER A 380 25.07 -13.79 -16.29
C SER A 380 25.72 -15.06 -15.77
N GLN A 381 25.91 -15.19 -14.46
CA GLN A 381 26.44 -16.39 -13.81
C GLN A 381 25.39 -17.49 -13.67
N ALA A 382 24.14 -17.14 -13.35
CA ALA A 382 23.02 -18.09 -13.26
C ALA A 382 22.59 -18.64 -14.63
N GLY A 383 22.96 -17.99 -15.73
CA GLY A 383 22.73 -18.48 -17.11
C GLY A 383 23.53 -19.71 -17.51
N ARG A 384 24.32 -20.32 -16.59
CA ARG A 384 25.02 -21.59 -16.79
C ARG A 384 24.47 -22.76 -15.94
N LEU A 385 23.40 -22.54 -15.16
CA LEU A 385 22.87 -23.54 -14.22
C LEU A 385 21.35 -23.78 -14.32
N TYR A 386 20.70 -23.32 -15.40
CA TYR A 386 19.32 -23.69 -15.74
C TYR A 386 19.20 -24.11 -17.20
#